data_AF-A0A9Q2EMR7-F1
#
_entry.id   AF-A0A9Q2EMR7-F1
#
_cell.length_a   1.000
_cell.length_b   1.000
_cell.length_c   1.000
_cell.angle_alpha   90.00
_cell.angle_beta   90.00
_cell.angle_gamma   90.00
#
_symmetry.space_group_name_H-M   'P 1'
#
loop_
_entity.id
_entity.type
_entity.pdbx_description
1 polymer ?
#
loop_
_entity_poly.entity_id
_entity_poly.type
_entity_poly.pdbx_seq_one_letter_code
_entity_poly.pdbx_strand_id
1 'polypeptide(L)'
;MKSNVTDLLIELRKMMTDLEYPIEQPINASFLDSLTKKRRKTASPILDQIGNETCLLLVNQPDYTKFIEKMDGFEYNGLTMFSLSIPEPIVKNLFIMNEFYRNNDYLDPELQERLVIGEDGMSLFTYDT
;
A
#
# COMPACT_ATOMS: atom_id res chain seq x y z
N MET A 1 -5.72 -28.40 -0.76
CA MET A 1 -5.67 -27.53 -1.96
C MET A 1 -4.88 -26.30 -1.54
N LYS A 2 -3.70 -26.01 -2.14
CA LYS A 2 -3.04 -24.72 -1.87
C LYS A 2 -3.92 -23.66 -2.53
N SER A 3 -4.63 -22.87 -1.74
CA SER A 3 -5.36 -21.73 -2.27
C SER A 3 -4.35 -20.78 -2.93
N ASN A 4 -4.56 -20.45 -4.20
CA ASN A 4 -3.73 -19.48 -4.90
C ASN A 4 -4.07 -18.10 -4.34
N VAL A 5 -3.06 -17.27 -4.05
CA VAL A 5 -3.24 -15.90 -3.53
C VAL A 5 -4.25 -15.11 -4.37
N THR A 6 -4.27 -15.33 -5.68
CA THR A 6 -5.27 -14.72 -6.58
C THR A 6 -6.71 -15.08 -6.23
N ASP A 7 -6.99 -16.35 -5.92
CA ASP A 7 -8.34 -16.81 -5.58
C ASP A 7 -8.77 -16.23 -4.23
N LEU A 8 -7.86 -16.22 -3.24
CA LEU A 8 -8.10 -15.58 -1.93
C LEU A 8 -8.44 -14.09 -2.06
N LEU A 9 -7.72 -13.36 -2.91
CA LEU A 9 -7.96 -11.94 -3.14
C LEU A 9 -9.31 -11.70 -3.84
N ILE A 10 -9.72 -12.58 -4.76
CA ILE A 10 -11.03 -12.49 -5.42
C ILE A 10 -12.14 -12.74 -4.41
N GLU A 11 -12.02 -13.77 -3.57
CA GLU A 11 -12.98 -14.08 -2.52
C GLU A 11 -13.09 -12.96 -1.49
N LEU A 12 -11.94 -12.45 -1.00
CA LEU A 12 -11.88 -11.33 -0.06
C LEU A 12 -12.56 -10.09 -0.63
N ARG A 13 -12.21 -9.68 -1.86
CA ARG A 13 -12.81 -8.51 -2.50
C ARG A 13 -14.31 -8.66 -2.63
N LYS A 14 -14.78 -9.83 -3.05
CA LYS A 14 -16.21 -10.11 -3.21
C LYS A 14 -16.93 -9.99 -1.86
N MET A 15 -16.42 -10.65 -0.83
CA MET A 15 -16.98 -10.59 0.52
C MET A 15 -17.06 -9.15 1.03
N MET A 16 -15.98 -8.38 0.89
CA MET A 16 -15.94 -6.99 1.33
C MET A 16 -16.91 -6.10 0.53
N THR A 17 -17.06 -6.35 -0.77
CA THR A 17 -18.04 -5.63 -1.62
C THR A 17 -19.47 -5.95 -1.20
N ASP A 18 -19.77 -7.24 -0.97
CA ASP A 18 -21.10 -7.70 -0.54
C ASP A 18 -21.49 -7.13 0.85
N LEU A 19 -20.49 -6.80 1.67
CA LEU A 19 -20.65 -6.22 3.01
C LEU A 19 -20.45 -4.69 3.04
N GLU A 20 -20.30 -4.04 1.89
CA GLU A 20 -20.13 -2.59 1.75
C GLU A 20 -18.92 -2.01 2.52
N TYR A 21 -17.84 -2.78 2.66
CA TYR A 21 -16.59 -2.28 3.24
C TYR A 21 -15.86 -1.31 2.28
N PRO A 22 -15.04 -0.38 2.83
CA PRO A 22 -14.16 0.45 2.03
C PRO A 22 -13.12 -0.39 1.28
N ILE A 23 -13.17 -0.38 -0.04
CA ILE A 23 -12.17 -1.01 -0.93
C ILE A 23 -11.87 -0.05 -2.06
N GLU A 24 -10.59 0.19 -2.31
CA GLU A 24 -10.16 0.94 -3.48
C GLU A 24 -10.16 0.08 -4.73
N GLN A 25 -10.50 0.73 -5.84
CA GLN A 25 -10.47 0.07 -7.13
C GLN A 25 -9.03 -0.30 -7.51
N PRO A 26 -8.82 -1.42 -8.23
CA PRO A 26 -7.51 -1.79 -8.74
C PRO A 26 -6.83 -0.64 -9.47
N ILE A 27 -5.53 -0.53 -9.29
CA ILE A 27 -4.77 0.44 -10.07
C ILE A 27 -4.67 -0.02 -11.52
N ASN A 28 -4.75 0.94 -12.44
CA ASN A 28 -4.46 0.68 -13.84
C ASN A 28 -3.03 0.13 -14.02
N ALA A 29 -2.89 -0.88 -14.89
CA ALA A 29 -1.63 -1.56 -15.13
C ALA A 29 -0.52 -0.60 -15.60
N SER A 30 -0.86 0.43 -16.39
CA SER A 30 0.13 1.42 -16.86
C SER A 30 0.76 2.25 -15.74
N PHE A 31 0.00 2.56 -14.68
CA PHE A 31 0.48 3.28 -13.53
C PHE A 31 1.34 2.36 -12.66
N LEU A 32 0.89 1.13 -12.42
CA LEU A 32 1.69 0.13 -11.71
C LEU A 32 3.03 -0.12 -12.41
N ASP A 33 3.02 -0.25 -13.75
CA ASP A 33 4.21 -0.33 -14.59
C ASP A 33 5.11 0.91 -14.46
N SER A 34 4.51 2.11 -14.37
CA SER A 34 5.28 3.33 -14.15
C SER A 34 5.96 3.33 -12.78
N LEU A 35 5.36 2.66 -11.79
CA LEU A 35 5.91 2.58 -10.46
C LEU A 35 7.11 1.62 -10.35
N THR A 36 7.18 0.61 -11.20
CA THR A 36 8.23 -0.45 -11.15
C THR A 36 9.42 -0.20 -12.06
N LYS A 37 9.33 0.74 -13.02
CA LYS A 37 10.35 0.89 -14.09
C LYS A 37 11.45 1.93 -13.83
N LYS A 38 11.29 2.88 -12.91
CA LYS A 38 12.26 3.98 -12.72
C LYS A 38 12.43 4.42 -11.27
N ARG A 39 13.66 4.77 -10.91
CA ARG A 39 13.91 5.58 -9.71
C ARG A 39 13.23 6.93 -9.86
N ARG A 40 12.53 7.35 -8.81
CA ARG A 40 11.84 8.65 -8.79
C ARG A 40 12.82 9.74 -8.43
N LYS A 41 12.65 10.88 -9.10
CA LYS A 41 13.31 12.14 -8.79
C LYS A 41 12.27 13.26 -8.88
N THR A 42 11.77 13.67 -7.74
CA THR A 42 10.75 14.69 -7.52
C THR A 42 11.39 15.87 -6.79
N ALA A 43 10.58 16.88 -6.47
CA ALA A 43 11.06 18.00 -5.66
C ALA A 43 11.20 17.66 -4.17
N SER A 44 10.64 16.53 -3.72
CA SER A 44 10.68 16.08 -2.32
C SER A 44 11.58 14.85 -2.18
N PRO A 45 12.74 14.96 -1.50
CA PRO A 45 13.61 13.82 -1.22
C PRO A 45 12.90 12.69 -0.46
N ILE A 46 11.95 13.04 0.41
CA ILE A 46 11.15 12.08 1.19
C ILE A 46 10.24 11.27 0.25
N LEU A 47 9.53 11.94 -0.66
CA LEU A 47 8.67 11.26 -1.64
C LEU A 47 9.47 10.42 -2.63
N ASP A 48 10.70 10.84 -2.97
CA ASP A 48 11.61 10.03 -3.77
C ASP A 48 12.00 8.75 -3.05
N GLN A 49 12.32 8.84 -1.75
CA GLN A 49 12.67 7.68 -0.94
C GLN A 49 11.48 6.72 -0.83
N ILE A 50 10.31 7.19 -0.38
CA ILE A 50 9.07 6.39 -0.29
C ILE A 50 8.77 5.75 -1.65
N GLY A 51 8.93 6.52 -2.73
CA GLY A 51 8.66 6.03 -4.06
C GLY A 51 9.61 4.92 -4.53
N ASN A 52 10.89 5.04 -4.20
CA ASN A 52 11.89 4.01 -4.51
C ASN A 52 11.66 2.74 -3.69
N GLU A 53 11.31 2.87 -2.40
CA GLU A 53 10.98 1.73 -1.54
C GLU A 53 9.69 1.03 -2.00
N THR A 54 8.68 1.80 -2.41
CA THR A 54 7.44 1.25 -3.01
C THR A 54 7.75 0.49 -4.29
N CYS A 55 8.69 0.97 -5.12
CA CYS A 55 9.17 0.22 -6.28
C CYS A 55 9.80 -1.11 -5.86
N LEU A 56 10.67 -1.12 -4.84
CA LEU A 56 11.28 -2.35 -4.33
C LEU A 56 10.23 -3.33 -3.78
N LEU A 57 9.24 -2.85 -3.03
CA LEU A 57 8.12 -3.67 -2.55
C LEU A 57 7.40 -4.36 -3.71
N LEU A 58 7.00 -3.60 -4.73
CA LEU A 58 6.26 -4.12 -5.88
C LEU A 58 7.09 -5.09 -6.75
N VAL A 59 8.41 -4.90 -6.81
CA VAL A 59 9.30 -5.79 -7.56
C VAL A 59 9.60 -7.08 -6.79
N ASN A 60 9.79 -6.98 -5.47
CA ASN A 60 10.27 -8.10 -4.65
C ASN A 60 9.14 -8.91 -4.00
N GLN A 61 7.94 -8.35 -3.85
CA GLN A 61 6.80 -8.99 -3.19
C GLN A 61 5.65 -9.21 -4.20
N PRO A 62 5.72 -10.28 -5.02
CA PRO A 62 4.73 -10.52 -6.08
C PRO A 62 3.30 -10.72 -5.57
N ASP A 63 3.14 -11.20 -4.34
CA ASP A 63 1.81 -11.34 -3.74
C ASP A 63 1.22 -9.99 -3.31
N TYR A 64 2.06 -9.03 -2.90
CA TYR A 64 1.62 -7.64 -2.68
C TYR A 64 1.25 -6.96 -4.00
N THR A 65 2.01 -7.22 -5.06
CA THR A 65 1.70 -6.70 -6.40
C THR A 65 0.36 -7.24 -6.92
N LYS A 66 0.12 -8.56 -6.78
CA LYS A 66 -1.19 -9.15 -7.09
C LYS A 66 -2.32 -8.56 -6.25
N PHE A 67 -2.05 -8.24 -4.98
CA PHE A 67 -3.01 -7.55 -4.12
C PHE A 67 -3.43 -6.21 -4.74
N ILE A 68 -2.47 -5.34 -5.08
CA ILE A 68 -2.72 -4.03 -5.70
C ILE A 68 -3.45 -4.15 -7.06
N GLU A 69 -3.12 -5.17 -7.85
CA GLU A 69 -3.82 -5.48 -9.12
C GLU A 69 -5.28 -5.93 -8.93
N LYS A 70 -5.65 -6.38 -7.72
CA LYS A 70 -7.00 -6.84 -7.40
C LYS A 70 -7.80 -5.84 -6.58
N MET A 71 -7.15 -5.04 -5.74
CA MET A 71 -7.73 -3.94 -4.96
C MET A 71 -6.59 -3.05 -4.44
N ASP A 72 -6.74 -1.73 -4.56
CA ASP A 72 -5.68 -0.79 -4.22
C ASP A 72 -5.76 -0.31 -2.77
N GLY A 73 -5.81 -1.23 -1.81
CA GLY A 73 -6.08 -0.90 -0.41
C GLY A 73 -7.53 -1.16 0.00
N PHE A 74 -7.72 -1.37 1.29
CA PHE A 74 -9.03 -1.65 1.89
C PHE A 74 -9.01 -1.36 3.40
N GLU A 75 -10.20 -1.27 3.99
CA GLU A 75 -10.41 -1.35 5.43
C GLU A 75 -11.38 -2.50 5.77
N TYR A 76 -11.02 -3.36 6.72
CA TYR A 76 -11.86 -4.46 7.19
C TYR A 76 -11.68 -4.69 8.70
N ASN A 77 -12.72 -4.43 9.50
CA ASN A 77 -12.68 -4.66 10.95
C ASN A 77 -11.44 -4.06 11.66
N GLY A 78 -11.05 -2.84 11.30
CA GLY A 78 -9.88 -2.15 11.85
C GLY A 78 -8.54 -2.48 11.17
N LEU A 79 -8.48 -3.54 10.35
CA LEU A 79 -7.35 -3.80 9.46
C LEU A 79 -7.42 -2.83 8.27
N THR A 80 -6.38 -2.03 8.08
CA THR A 80 -6.23 -1.13 6.93
C THR A 80 -4.98 -1.51 6.13
N MET A 81 -5.15 -1.77 4.84
CA MET A 81 -4.05 -1.83 3.87
C MET A 81 -4.05 -0.54 3.05
N PHE A 82 -2.91 0.16 3.00
CA PHE A 82 -2.84 1.48 2.40
C PHE A 82 -2.92 1.45 0.86
N SER A 83 -3.56 2.47 0.30
CA SER A 83 -3.73 2.67 -1.14
C SER A 83 -2.58 3.40 -1.79
N LEU A 84 -2.33 3.16 -3.07
CA LEU A 84 -1.41 3.97 -3.88
C LEU A 84 -2.15 5.06 -4.67
N SER A 85 -3.48 4.96 -4.81
CA SER A 85 -4.31 5.88 -5.58
C SER A 85 -4.48 7.26 -4.96
N ILE A 86 -4.58 8.25 -5.85
CA ILE A 86 -4.88 9.67 -5.61
C ILE A 86 -5.93 10.08 -6.65
N PRO A 87 -6.83 11.06 -6.39
CA PRO A 87 -6.66 12.18 -5.46
C PRO A 87 -7.39 12.13 -4.11
N GLU A 88 -8.46 11.37 -3.92
CA GLU A 88 -9.11 11.23 -2.61
C GLU A 88 -9.49 9.76 -2.39
N PRO A 89 -8.57 8.96 -1.82
CA PRO A 89 -8.89 7.58 -1.53
C PRO A 89 -9.81 7.52 -0.30
N ILE A 90 -10.79 6.63 -0.37
CA ILE A 90 -11.66 6.19 0.72
C ILE A 90 -10.81 5.54 1.83
N VAL A 91 -9.70 4.89 1.46
CA VAL A 91 -8.73 4.31 2.42
C VAL A 91 -7.44 5.11 2.50
N LYS A 92 -6.67 4.94 3.57
CA LYS A 92 -5.42 5.70 3.81
C LYS A 92 -4.41 5.55 2.67
N ASN A 93 -3.88 6.66 2.17
CA ASN A 93 -2.87 6.66 1.10
C ASN A 93 -1.46 6.38 1.65
N LEU A 94 -0.74 5.46 1.02
CA LEU A 94 0.60 5.02 1.41
C LEU A 94 1.61 6.16 1.40
N PHE A 95 1.60 7.03 0.39
CA PHE A 95 2.55 8.15 0.30
C PHE A 95 2.29 9.19 1.38
N ILE A 96 1.02 9.55 1.59
CA ILE A 96 0.62 10.53 2.61
C ILE A 96 0.97 10.01 4.01
N MET A 97 0.64 8.75 4.30
CA MET A 97 0.90 8.17 5.62
C MET A 97 2.41 8.05 5.90
N ASN A 98 3.21 7.61 4.94
CA ASN A 98 4.66 7.53 5.13
C ASN A 98 5.33 8.90 5.22
N GLU A 99 4.84 9.90 4.49
CA GLU A 99 5.31 11.28 4.65
C GLU A 99 4.98 11.83 6.04
N PHE A 100 3.78 11.53 6.56
CA PHE A 100 3.41 11.87 7.94
C PHE A 100 4.33 11.20 8.97
N TYR A 101 4.58 9.89 8.85
CA TYR A 101 5.46 9.17 9.78
C TYR A 101 6.89 9.69 9.75
N ARG A 102 7.42 10.02 8.58
CA ARG A 102 8.81 10.50 8.40
C ARG A 102 9.04 11.93 8.87
N ASN A 103 8.02 12.77 8.84
CA ASN A 103 8.13 14.17 9.25
C ASN A 103 7.72 14.41 10.72
N ASN A 104 7.42 13.35 11.48
CA ASN A 104 6.93 13.47 12.84
C ASN A 104 7.95 12.94 13.85
N ASP A 105 8.69 13.87 14.46
CA ASP A 105 9.74 13.59 15.45
C ASP A 105 9.19 13.03 16.78
N TYR A 106 7.87 13.01 16.97
CA TYR A 106 7.23 12.46 18.17
C TYR A 106 6.84 10.98 18.03
N LEU A 107 7.00 10.40 16.85
CA LEU A 107 6.71 8.99 16.59
C LEU A 107 7.98 8.15 16.70
N ASP A 108 7.81 6.83 16.66
CA ASP A 108 8.93 5.89 16.69
C ASP A 108 9.93 6.22 15.55
N PRO A 109 11.20 6.51 15.86
CA PRO A 109 12.22 6.82 14.86
C PRO A 109 12.38 5.74 13.79
N GLU A 110 12.09 4.47 14.10
CA GLU A 110 12.16 3.39 13.10
C GLU A 110 11.15 3.58 11.96
N LEU A 111 10.04 4.29 12.19
CA LEU A 111 9.04 4.60 11.15
C LEU A 111 9.56 5.64 10.16
N GLN A 112 10.64 6.36 10.49
CA GLN A 112 11.30 7.25 9.55
C GLN A 112 12.11 6.48 8.49
N GLU A 113 12.50 5.24 8.81
CA GLU A 113 13.38 4.40 7.99
C GLU A 113 12.65 3.23 7.30
N ARG A 114 11.42 2.93 7.72
CA ARG A 114 10.62 1.81 7.18
C ARG A 114 9.48 2.30 6.27
N LEU A 115 9.06 1.44 5.35
CA LEU A 115 7.88 1.68 4.52
C LEU A 115 6.66 1.07 5.19
N VAL A 116 5.74 1.89 5.70
CA VAL A 116 4.48 1.44 6.32
C VAL A 116 3.45 1.16 5.23
N ILE A 117 2.89 -0.05 5.21
CA ILE A 117 1.95 -0.52 4.17
C ILE A 117 0.53 -0.75 4.70
N GLY A 118 0.34 -0.69 6.02
CA GLY A 118 -0.95 -0.88 6.66
C GLY A 118 -0.88 -0.89 8.18
N GLU A 119 -2.01 -1.13 8.81
CA GLU A 119 -2.17 -1.21 10.27
C GLU A 119 -3.38 -2.04 10.66
N ASP A 120 -3.50 -2.42 11.94
CA ASP A 120 -4.71 -3.02 12.51
C ASP A 120 -5.26 -2.25 13.74
N GLY A 121 -4.83 -1.00 13.91
CA GLY A 121 -5.16 -0.15 15.06
C GLY A 121 -4.35 -0.45 16.32
N MET A 122 -3.59 -1.54 16.36
CA MET A 122 -2.64 -1.85 17.44
C MET A 122 -1.19 -1.89 16.96
N SER A 123 -0.97 -2.31 15.71
CA SER A 123 0.33 -2.52 15.11
C SER A 123 0.38 -1.89 13.73
N LEU A 124 1.61 -1.57 13.30
CA LEU A 124 1.90 -1.15 11.93
C LEU A 124 2.53 -2.31 11.16
N PHE A 125 2.13 -2.47 9.90
CA PHE A 125 2.79 -3.40 8.98
C PHE A 125 3.80 -2.63 8.16
N THR A 126 5.06 -3.08 8.19
CA THR A 126 6.15 -2.44 7.47
C THR A 126 6.78 -3.39 6.47
N TYR A 127 7.35 -2.81 5.42
CA TYR A 127 8.26 -3.47 4.51
C TYR A 127 9.67 -2.95 4.75
N ASP A 128 10.58 -3.86 5.08
CA ASP A 128 11.99 -3.56 5.27
C ASP A 128 12.69 -3.66 3.91
N THR A 129 13.28 -2.54 3.46
CA THR A 129 13.93 -2.40 2.15
C THR A 129 15.41 -2.75 2.14
#